data_AF-A0A3L8BUV8-F1
#
_entry.id   AF-A0A3L8BUV8-F1
#
_cell.length_a   1.000
_cell.length_b   1.000
_cell.length_c   1.000
_cell.angle_alpha   90.00
_cell.angle_beta   90.00
_cell.angle_gamma   90.00
#
_symmetry.space_group_name_H-M   'P 1'
#
loop_
_entity.id
_entity.type
_entity.pdbx_description
1 polymer ?
#
loop_
_entity_poly.entity_id
_entity_poly.type
_entity_poly.pdbx_seq_one_letter_code
_entity_poly.pdbx_strand_id
1 'polypeptide(L)'
;MSSLTSTFFSYRQLLGLQKLGDVMIPGDREFPAFSETGCLAYVDTAMGSAHPDDIRDFGYLLWFFYLAPTPLIRSVVWLADNAESFPNAIAGLLRKLNIGLKGVVVSLYYSGKTGLSGGTSPLDIIEFSLTCERREG
;
A
#
# COMPACT_ATOMS: atom_id res chain seq x y z
N MET A 1 2.12 -20.76 6.30
CA MET A 1 2.65 -19.73 5.37
C MET A 1 1.55 -19.42 4.39
N SER A 2 0.88 -18.28 4.56
CA SER A 2 -0.19 -17.81 3.69
C SER A 2 0.40 -17.60 2.29
N SER A 3 -0.15 -18.28 1.28
CA SER A 3 0.33 -18.14 -0.09
C SER A 3 -0.01 -16.73 -0.59
N LEU A 4 0.99 -15.86 -0.69
CA LEU A 4 0.85 -14.53 -1.30
C LEU A 4 0.67 -14.71 -2.81
N THR A 5 -0.58 -14.73 -3.25
CA THR A 5 -0.96 -14.89 -4.66
C THR A 5 -1.66 -13.63 -5.16
N SER A 6 -1.27 -13.17 -6.34
CA SER A 6 -1.89 -12.06 -7.05
C SER A 6 -1.97 -12.39 -8.54
N THR A 7 -3.02 -11.91 -9.18
CA THR A 7 -3.24 -11.99 -10.63
C THR A 7 -2.43 -10.94 -11.37
N PHE A 8 -2.15 -9.80 -10.71
CA PHE A 8 -1.44 -8.67 -11.31
C PHE A 8 0.06 -8.65 -11.02
N PHE A 9 0.49 -9.17 -9.87
CA PHE A 9 1.88 -9.07 -9.40
C PHE A 9 2.49 -10.42 -9.10
N SER A 10 3.77 -10.55 -9.49
CA SER A 10 4.62 -11.66 -9.08
C SER A 10 4.92 -11.63 -7.58
N TYR A 11 5.32 -12.78 -7.04
CA TYR A 11 5.72 -12.90 -5.63
C TYR A 11 6.79 -11.88 -5.21
N ARG A 12 7.78 -11.60 -6.07
CA ARG A 12 8.83 -10.59 -5.78
C ARG A 12 8.27 -9.18 -5.68
N GLN A 13 7.32 -8.83 -6.56
CA GLN A 13 6.65 -7.53 -6.53
C GLN A 13 5.79 -7.40 -5.27
N LEU A 14 5.11 -8.46 -4.85
CA LEU A 14 4.38 -8.48 -3.59
C LEU A 14 5.30 -8.26 -2.38
N LEU A 15 6.47 -8.90 -2.34
CA LEU A 15 7.48 -8.64 -1.30
C LEU A 15 8.00 -7.19 -1.35
N GLY A 16 8.15 -6.62 -2.54
CA GLY A 16 8.49 -5.21 -2.72
C GLY A 16 7.41 -4.27 -2.17
N LEU A 17 6.13 -4.57 -2.41
CA LEU A 17 5.00 -3.84 -1.87
C LEU A 17 4.90 -3.97 -0.35
N GLN A 18 5.11 -5.17 0.19
CA GLN A 18 5.15 -5.38 1.64
C GLN A 18 6.22 -4.50 2.29
N LYS A 19 7.43 -4.50 1.71
CA LYS A 19 8.56 -3.71 2.21
C LYS A 19 8.32 -2.20 2.10
N LEU A 20 7.71 -1.74 1.01
CA LEU A 20 7.26 -0.35 0.88
C LEU A 20 6.22 -0.02 1.96
N GLY A 21 5.24 -0.89 2.14
CA GLY A 21 4.21 -0.75 3.16
C GLY A 21 4.80 -0.61 4.55
N ASP A 22 5.74 -1.48 4.94
CA ASP A 22 6.43 -1.41 6.23
C ASP A 22 7.33 -0.16 6.37
N VAL A 23 7.80 0.42 5.25
CA VAL A 23 8.51 1.70 5.28
C VAL A 23 7.57 2.86 5.57
N MET A 24 6.38 2.85 4.97
CA MET A 24 5.38 3.91 5.12
C MET A 24 4.57 3.79 6.42
N ILE A 25 4.31 2.56 6.85
CA ILE A 25 3.53 2.19 8.02
C ILE A 25 4.30 1.06 8.76
N PRO A 26 5.36 1.41 9.50
CA PRO A 26 6.19 0.45 10.22
C PRO A 26 5.51 -0.18 11.44
N GLY A 27 4.32 0.31 11.81
CA GLY A 27 3.66 -0.04 13.06
C GLY A 27 4.29 0.65 14.27
N ASP A 28 3.59 0.58 15.39
CA ASP A 28 4.07 1.02 16.70
C ASP A 28 3.51 0.09 17.82
N ARG A 29 3.30 0.61 19.03
CA ARG A 29 2.77 -0.19 20.15
C ARG A 29 1.29 -0.49 20.02
N GLU A 30 0.54 0.37 19.34
CA GLU A 30 -0.92 0.30 19.24
C GLU A 30 -1.34 -0.15 17.84
N PHE A 31 -0.62 0.30 16.80
CA PHE A 31 -0.94 0.01 15.42
C PHE A 31 -0.02 -1.06 14.82
N PRO A 32 -0.57 -2.05 14.11
CA PRO A 32 0.22 -3.08 13.43
C PRO A 32 1.06 -2.48 12.30
N ALA A 33 2.19 -3.10 11.99
CA ALA A 33 2.90 -2.82 10.76
C ALA A 33 2.06 -3.26 9.54
N PHE A 34 2.34 -2.69 8.37
CA PHE A 34 1.63 -3.05 7.14
C PHE A 34 1.64 -4.57 6.89
N SER A 35 2.80 -5.21 7.04
CA SER A 35 2.97 -6.66 6.89
C SER A 35 2.19 -7.50 7.90
N GLU A 36 1.90 -6.97 9.09
CA GLU A 36 1.20 -7.70 10.16
C GLU A 36 -0.32 -7.78 9.93
N THR A 37 -0.88 -6.81 9.20
CA THR A 37 -2.33 -6.80 8.86
C THR A 37 -2.75 -7.93 7.93
N GLY A 38 -1.82 -8.45 7.12
CA GLY A 38 -2.10 -9.42 6.05
C GLY A 38 -2.96 -8.85 4.91
N CYS A 39 -3.17 -7.53 4.85
CA CYS A 39 -4.00 -6.88 3.82
C CYS A 39 -3.46 -7.05 2.38
N LEU A 40 -2.17 -7.39 2.24
CA LEU A 40 -1.52 -7.63 0.96
C LEU A 40 -2.20 -8.72 0.12
N ALA A 41 -2.88 -9.68 0.75
CA ALA A 41 -3.68 -10.70 0.07
C ALA A 41 -4.82 -10.12 -0.80
N TYR A 42 -5.18 -8.86 -0.58
CA TYR A 42 -6.28 -8.17 -1.27
C TYR A 42 -5.79 -7.11 -2.27
N VAL A 43 -4.50 -7.13 -2.63
CA VAL A 43 -3.91 -6.21 -3.61
C VAL A 43 -4.66 -6.20 -4.95
N ASP A 44 -5.15 -7.35 -5.40
CA ASP A 44 -5.92 -7.45 -6.64
C ASP A 44 -7.23 -6.66 -6.58
N THR A 45 -7.85 -6.57 -5.39
CA THR A 45 -9.03 -5.71 -5.23
C THR A 45 -8.66 -4.24 -5.32
N ALA A 46 -7.55 -3.82 -4.72
CA ALA A 46 -7.10 -2.43 -4.76
C ALA A 46 -6.68 -1.99 -6.17
N MET A 47 -6.11 -2.90 -6.96
CA MET A 47 -5.64 -2.60 -8.32
C MET A 47 -6.67 -2.90 -9.41
N GLY A 48 -7.79 -3.56 -9.10
CA GLY A 48 -8.74 -4.05 -10.10
C GLY A 48 -9.40 -2.97 -10.98
N SER A 49 -9.35 -1.71 -10.55
CA SER A 49 -9.85 -0.55 -11.32
C SER A 49 -8.75 0.28 -12.00
N ALA A 50 -7.48 -0.05 -11.78
CA ALA A 50 -6.35 0.68 -12.35
C ALA A 50 -6.16 0.35 -13.85
N HIS A 51 -5.63 1.31 -14.61
CA HIS A 51 -5.32 1.08 -16.03
C HIS A 51 -4.20 0.02 -16.16
N PRO A 52 -4.23 -0.87 -17.17
CA PRO A 52 -3.23 -1.93 -17.32
C PRO A 52 -1.78 -1.43 -17.37
N ASP A 53 -1.54 -0.27 -18.00
CA ASP A 53 -0.22 0.36 -18.03
C ASP A 53 0.23 0.82 -16.63
N ASP A 54 -0.67 1.38 -15.82
CA ASP A 54 -0.37 1.78 -14.44
C ASP A 54 -0.05 0.55 -13.57
N ILE A 55 -0.79 -0.55 -13.75
CA ILE A 55 -0.52 -1.83 -13.05
C ILE A 55 0.88 -2.33 -13.41
N ARG A 56 1.23 -2.34 -14.70
CA ARG A 56 2.55 -2.79 -15.17
C ARG A 56 3.67 -1.92 -14.61
N ASP A 57 3.53 -0.60 -14.74
CA ASP A 57 4.57 0.36 -14.36
C ASP A 57 4.76 0.39 -12.83
N PHE A 58 3.67 0.30 -12.06
CA PHE A 58 3.72 0.07 -10.62
C PHE A 58 4.41 -1.26 -10.30
N GLY A 59 4.12 -2.33 -11.05
CA GLY A 59 4.80 -3.61 -10.93
C GLY A 59 6.32 -3.50 -11.10
N TYR A 60 6.82 -2.70 -12.05
CA TYR A 60 8.28 -2.48 -12.19
C TYR A 60 8.86 -1.74 -10.98
N LEU A 61 8.14 -0.75 -10.45
CA LEU A 61 8.56 -0.04 -9.25
C LEU A 61 8.61 -0.97 -8.02
N LEU A 62 7.62 -1.84 -7.85
CA LEU A 62 7.62 -2.83 -6.78
C LEU A 62 8.78 -3.83 -6.90
N TRP A 63 9.08 -4.27 -8.12
CA TRP A 63 10.23 -5.12 -8.37
C TRP A 63 11.55 -4.41 -8.02
N PHE A 64 11.67 -3.12 -8.30
CA PHE A 64 12.79 -2.31 -7.85
C PHE A 64 12.87 -2.23 -6.32
N PHE A 65 11.76 -2.01 -5.61
CA PHE A 65 11.74 -1.97 -4.15
C PHE A 65 12.07 -3.30 -3.48
N TYR A 66 11.74 -4.42 -4.12
CA TYR A 66 12.20 -5.73 -3.66
C TYR A 66 13.72 -5.81 -3.59
N LEU A 67 14.42 -5.32 -4.62
CA LEU A 67 15.88 -5.32 -4.69
C LEU A 67 16.53 -4.20 -3.87
N ALA A 68 15.88 -3.05 -3.78
CA ALA A 68 16.41 -1.86 -3.12
C ALA A 68 16.58 -2.07 -1.60
N PRO A 69 17.66 -1.59 -0.97
CA PRO A 69 17.77 -1.59 0.49
C PRO A 69 16.75 -0.60 1.10
N THR A 70 16.29 -0.85 2.34
CA THR A 70 15.26 -0.04 3.01
C THR A 70 15.54 1.47 3.05
N PRO A 71 16.80 1.94 3.28
CA PRO A 71 17.11 3.37 3.21
C PRO A 71 16.80 4.00 1.84
N LEU A 72 16.98 3.25 0.75
CA LEU A 72 16.70 3.76 -0.59
C LEU A 72 15.20 3.94 -0.83
N ILE A 73 14.39 2.98 -0.35
CA ILE A 73 12.93 3.08 -0.40
C ILE A 73 12.45 4.29 0.41
N ARG A 74 13.01 4.49 1.61
CA ARG A 74 12.75 5.69 2.43
C ARG A 74 13.08 6.98 1.70
N SER A 75 14.22 7.03 0.99
CA SER A 75 14.58 8.19 0.19
C SER A 75 13.58 8.44 -0.93
N VAL A 76 13.10 7.40 -1.63
CA VAL A 76 12.09 7.55 -2.69
C VAL A 76 10.77 8.07 -2.12
N VAL A 77 10.30 7.53 -0.99
CA VAL A 77 9.11 8.02 -0.30
C VAL A 77 9.29 9.47 0.15
N TRP A 78 10.44 9.81 0.73
CA TRP A 78 10.76 11.18 1.14
C TRP A 78 10.75 12.16 -0.04
N LEU A 79 11.33 11.77 -1.18
CA LEU A 79 11.30 12.59 -2.41
C LEU A 79 9.86 12.80 -2.90
N ALA A 80 9.05 11.75 -2.88
CA ALA A 80 7.64 11.82 -3.28
C ALA A 80 6.83 12.74 -2.35
N ASP A 81 7.12 12.72 -1.05
CA ASP A 81 6.49 13.60 -0.05
C ASP A 81 6.92 15.06 -0.16
N ASN A 82 8.18 15.30 -0.53
CA ASN A 82 8.74 16.65 -0.63
C ASN A 82 8.72 17.18 -2.07
N ALA A 83 7.80 16.69 -2.91
CA ALA A 83 7.70 17.03 -4.33
C ALA A 83 7.61 18.55 -4.60
N GLU A 84 7.04 19.32 -3.67
CA GLU A 84 6.91 20.78 -3.77
C GLU A 84 8.25 21.53 -3.69
N SER A 85 9.27 20.91 -3.11
CA SER A 85 10.62 21.48 -3.04
C SER A 85 11.41 21.33 -4.35
N PHE A 86 10.84 20.63 -5.36
CA PHE A 86 11.50 20.36 -6.64
C PHE A 86 10.98 21.26 -7.76
N PRO A 87 11.78 21.47 -8.84
CA PRO A 87 11.33 22.19 -10.03
C PRO A 87 10.06 21.57 -10.64
N ASN A 88 9.20 22.42 -11.23
CA ASN A 88 7.86 22.04 -11.72
C ASN A 88 7.82 20.78 -12.61
N ALA A 89 8.84 20.58 -13.46
CA ALA A 89 8.92 19.41 -14.34
C ALA A 89 9.02 18.08 -13.57
N ILE A 90 9.75 18.06 -12.45
CA ILE A 90 9.97 16.85 -11.64
C ILE A 90 8.88 16.74 -10.57
N ALA A 91 8.43 17.87 -10.02
CA ALA A 91 7.38 17.93 -9.00
C ALA A 91 6.09 17.21 -9.46
N GLY A 92 5.70 17.35 -10.73
CA GLY A 92 4.54 16.66 -11.29
C GLY A 92 4.67 15.12 -11.23
N LEU A 93 5.85 14.59 -11.56
CA LEU A 93 6.12 13.15 -11.50
C LEU A 93 6.17 12.64 -10.07
N LEU A 94 6.82 13.37 -9.16
CA LEU A 94 6.91 13.01 -7.74
C LEU A 94 5.53 13.02 -7.06
N ARG A 95 4.65 13.96 -7.41
CA ARG A 95 3.25 13.97 -6.91
C ARG A 95 2.47 12.78 -7.40
N LYS A 96 2.58 12.42 -8.70
CA LYS A 96 1.93 11.22 -9.24
C LYS A 96 2.41 9.97 -8.53
N LEU A 97 3.73 9.85 -8.32
CA LEU A 97 4.33 8.77 -7.55
C LEU A 97 3.76 8.73 -6.13
N ASN A 98 3.69 9.87 -5.43
CA ASN A 98 3.17 9.93 -4.07
C ASN A 98 1.72 9.45 -3.99
N ILE A 99 0.86 9.93 -4.89
CA ILE A 99 -0.54 9.52 -4.98
C ILE A 99 -0.64 8.01 -5.25
N GLY A 100 0.17 7.47 -6.15
CA GLY A 100 0.17 6.03 -6.44
C GLY A 100 0.61 5.19 -5.24
N LEU A 101 1.74 5.54 -4.61
CA LEU A 101 2.28 4.80 -3.47
C LEU A 101 1.32 4.86 -2.27
N LYS A 102 0.92 6.06 -1.84
CA LYS A 102 -0.01 6.24 -0.72
C LYS A 102 -1.38 5.67 -1.04
N GLY A 103 -1.87 5.87 -2.26
CA GLY A 103 -3.17 5.36 -2.69
C GLY A 103 -3.27 3.85 -2.48
N VAL A 104 -2.28 3.08 -2.94
CA VAL A 104 -2.30 1.62 -2.78
C VAL A 104 -2.07 1.21 -1.32
N VAL A 105 -1.05 1.74 -0.65
CA VAL A 105 -0.69 1.34 0.71
C VAL A 105 -1.78 1.68 1.71
N VAL A 106 -2.30 2.92 1.69
CA VAL A 106 -3.34 3.37 2.62
C VAL A 106 -4.66 2.66 2.36
N SER A 107 -5.04 2.47 1.08
CA SER A 107 -6.27 1.75 0.74
C SER A 107 -6.24 0.30 1.22
N LEU A 108 -5.09 -0.37 1.11
CA LEU A 108 -4.94 -1.73 1.61
C LEU A 108 -4.98 -1.77 3.14
N TYR A 109 -4.18 -0.92 3.79
CA TYR A 109 -4.05 -0.89 5.25
C TYR A 109 -5.39 -0.61 5.94
N TYR A 110 -6.16 0.37 5.45
CA TYR A 110 -7.48 0.72 5.99
C TYR A 110 -8.66 0.03 5.31
N SER A 111 -8.43 -1.00 4.48
CA SER A 111 -9.52 -1.74 3.81
C SER A 111 -10.40 -2.52 4.78
N GLY A 112 -9.94 -2.75 6.01
CA GLY A 112 -10.56 -3.67 6.96
C GLY A 112 -10.41 -5.14 6.58
N LYS A 113 -9.71 -5.45 5.48
CA LYS A 113 -9.48 -6.82 5.03
C LYS A 113 -8.18 -7.33 5.61
N THR A 114 -8.28 -8.26 6.55
CA THR A 114 -7.14 -8.92 7.17
C THR A 114 -6.93 -10.29 6.52
N GLY A 115 -5.68 -10.71 6.40
CA GLY A 115 -5.36 -12.01 5.80
C GLY A 115 -5.93 -13.17 6.65
N LEU A 116 -5.95 -14.39 6.09
CA LEU A 116 -6.43 -15.62 6.73
C LEU A 116 -5.80 -15.93 8.11
N SER A 117 -4.70 -15.26 8.45
CA SER A 117 -4.00 -15.39 9.73
C SER A 117 -4.54 -14.50 10.84
N GLY A 118 -5.62 -13.73 10.62
CA GLY A 118 -6.29 -12.96 11.68
C GLY A 118 -5.43 -11.84 12.26
N GLY A 119 -4.67 -11.13 11.42
CA GLY A 119 -3.94 -9.93 11.84
C GLY A 119 -4.90 -8.88 12.39
N THR A 120 -4.48 -8.15 13.43
CA THR A 120 -5.26 -7.04 14.01
C THR A 120 -5.52 -5.99 12.92
N SER A 121 -6.78 -5.64 12.69
CA SER A 121 -7.11 -4.56 11.75
C SER A 121 -6.83 -3.22 12.41
N PRO A 122 -6.24 -2.23 11.71
CA PRO A 122 -6.16 -0.88 12.24
C PRO A 122 -7.54 -0.27 12.50
N LEU A 123 -8.60 -0.76 11.84
CA LEU A 123 -9.98 -0.33 12.06
C LEU A 123 -10.53 -0.78 13.42
N ASP A 124 -10.05 -1.91 13.95
CA ASP A 124 -10.49 -2.43 15.25
C ASP A 124 -9.93 -1.56 16.39
N ILE A 125 -8.71 -1.06 16.23
CA ILE A 125 -8.02 -0.19 17.20
C ILE A 125 -8.71 1.17 17.32
N ILE A 126 -9.21 1.71 16.22
CA ILE A 126 -9.94 2.99 16.21
C ILE A 126 -11.45 2.82 16.46
N GLU A 127 -11.90 1.62 16.82
CA GLU A 127 -13.30 1.26 17.08
C GLU A 127 -14.25 1.69 15.95
N PHE A 128 -13.80 1.58 14.71
CA PHE A 128 -14.59 2.02 13.56
C PHE A 128 -15.76 1.06 13.31
N SER A 129 -16.99 1.55 13.46
CA SER A 129 -18.22 0.80 13.18
C SER A 129 -19.09 1.51 12.13
N LEU A 130 -19.56 0.77 11.12
CA LEU A 130 -20.52 1.27 10.13
C LEU A 130 -21.95 0.90 10.54
N THR A 131 -22.78 1.91 10.79
CA THR A 131 -24.23 1.74 10.98
C THR A 131 -24.94 2.15 9.69
N CYS A 132 -25.43 1.17 8.94
CA CYS A 132 -26.23 1.44 7.74
C CYS A 132 -27.71 1.56 8.13
N GLU A 133 -28.21 2.78 8.28
CA GLU A 133 -29.64 3.02 8.40
C GLU A 133 -30.30 2.99 7.01
N ARG A 134 -31.06 1.93 6.74
CA ARG A 134 -31.94 1.89 5.57
C ARG A 134 -33.11 2.83 5.87
N ARG A 135 -33.19 3.97 5.16
CA ARG A 135 -34.41 4.79 5.15
C ARG A 135 -35.56 3.94 4.61
N GLU A 136 -36.47 3.55 5.48
CA GLU A 136 -37.78 3.03 5.08
C GLU A 136 -38.56 4.20 4.48
N GLY A 137 -38.96 4.02 3.21
CA GLY A 137 -39.90 4.88 2.51
C GLY A 137 -41.18 4.11 2.26
#